data_AF-A0A349VI13-F1
#
_entry.id   AF-A0A349VI13-F1
#
_cell.length_a   1.000
_cell.length_b   1.000
_cell.length_c   1.000
_cell.angle_alpha   90.00
_cell.angle_beta   90.00
_cell.angle_gamma   90.00
#
_symmetry.space_group_name_H-M   'P 1'
#
loop_
_entity.id
_entity.type
_entity.pdbx_description
1 polymer ?
#
loop_
_entity_poly.entity_id
_entity_poly.type
_entity_poly.pdbx_seq_one_letter_code
_entity_poly.pdbx_strand_id
1 'polypeptide(L)'
;MNGAAGSQMVEVGELAARQLKDYDSHQPGMLFAEGCVLDVSQGYELQNAVAKLRFQRGERLIGYKVGCTSSAIQEQLKITHRVRGFLFDTEHYESGVALSRQSFDNLAIEGELAIELSREPREEDFADHLLPPCISRIFPVIELHNHVMR
;
A
#
# COMPACT_ATOMS: atom_id res chain seq x y z
N MET A 1 -31.77 -32.52 8.60
CA MET A 1 -30.29 -32.52 8.64
C MET A 1 -29.79 -32.12 7.27
N ASN A 2 -28.60 -31.51 7.21
CA ASN A 2 -28.01 -30.71 6.14
C ASN A 2 -28.43 -29.24 6.29
N GLY A 3 -27.67 -28.37 6.96
CA GLY A 3 -26.21 -28.35 7.09
C GLY A 3 -25.82 -26.94 6.65
N ALA A 4 -25.86 -26.01 7.59
CA ALA A 4 -25.52 -24.62 7.36
C ALA A 4 -24.06 -24.53 6.91
N ALA A 5 -23.82 -24.23 5.63
CA ALA A 5 -22.57 -23.64 5.21
C ALA A 5 -22.58 -22.18 5.67
N GLY A 6 -22.30 -21.97 6.96
CA GLY A 6 -21.92 -20.66 7.44
C GLY A 6 -20.58 -20.33 6.79
N SER A 7 -20.56 -19.50 5.76
CA SER A 7 -19.33 -18.81 5.38
C SER A 7 -18.92 -17.98 6.60
N GLN A 8 -17.98 -18.48 7.39
CA GLN A 8 -17.31 -17.69 8.40
C GLN A 8 -16.62 -16.55 7.66
N MET A 9 -17.29 -15.39 7.60
CA MET A 9 -16.63 -14.13 7.33
C MET A 9 -15.58 -13.99 8.42
N VAL A 10 -14.34 -14.32 8.10
CA VAL A 10 -13.23 -13.92 8.95
C VAL A 10 -13.32 -12.40 9.03
N GLU A 11 -13.42 -11.88 10.25
CA GLU A 11 -13.64 -10.46 10.45
C GLU A 11 -12.42 -9.73 9.90
N VAL A 12 -12.62 -8.71 9.05
CA VAL A 12 -11.51 -7.93 8.45
C VAL A 12 -10.53 -7.42 9.52
N GLY A 13 -10.99 -7.21 10.75
CA GLY A 13 -10.15 -6.87 11.88
C GLY A 13 -9.12 -7.94 12.24
N GLU A 14 -9.48 -9.23 12.22
CA GLU A 14 -8.56 -10.34 12.46
C GLU A 14 -7.53 -10.48 11.33
N LEU A 15 -7.99 -10.37 10.07
CA LEU A 15 -7.10 -10.36 8.90
C LEU A 15 -6.11 -9.19 8.97
N ALA A 16 -6.57 -8.01 9.36
CA ALA A 16 -5.72 -6.82 9.49
C ALA A 16 -4.68 -6.96 10.61
N ALA A 17 -5.11 -7.46 11.78
CA ALA A 17 -4.19 -7.73 12.88
C ALA A 17 -3.13 -8.75 12.49
N ARG A 18 -3.53 -9.80 11.75
CA ARG A 18 -2.59 -10.80 11.23
C ARG A 18 -1.63 -10.22 10.20
N GLN A 19 -2.16 -9.53 9.19
CA GLN A 19 -1.36 -8.90 8.12
C GLN A 19 -0.31 -7.94 8.70
N LEU A 20 -0.69 -7.13 9.69
CA LEU A 20 0.23 -6.21 10.36
C LEU A 20 1.28 -6.94 11.18
N LYS A 21 0.91 -8.00 11.92
CA LYS A 21 1.85 -8.84 12.66
C LYS A 21 2.87 -9.51 11.74
N ASP A 22 2.41 -10.02 10.60
CA ASP A 22 3.26 -10.67 9.59
C ASP A 22 4.26 -9.67 8.99
N TYR A 23 3.80 -8.45 8.72
CA TYR A 23 4.67 -7.34 8.31
C TYR A 23 5.74 -7.02 9.38
N ASP A 24 5.33 -6.84 10.65
CA ASP A 24 6.25 -6.56 11.77
C ASP A 24 7.28 -7.69 11.97
N SER A 25 6.93 -8.91 11.58
CA SER A 25 7.77 -10.10 11.67
C SER A 25 8.66 -10.31 10.43
N HIS A 26 8.66 -9.37 9.48
CA HIS A 26 9.38 -9.47 8.19
C HIS A 26 8.94 -10.67 7.32
N GLN A 27 7.67 -11.04 7.41
CA GLN A 27 7.06 -12.12 6.61
C GLN A 27 5.72 -11.65 6.01
N PRO A 28 5.67 -10.55 5.25
CA PRO A 28 4.41 -10.02 4.74
C PRO A 28 3.71 -11.01 3.79
N GLY A 29 2.37 -10.98 3.77
CA GLY A 29 1.58 -11.75 2.80
C GLY A 29 1.43 -13.25 3.09
N MET A 30 1.77 -13.72 4.30
CA MET A 30 1.51 -15.11 4.71
C MET A 30 0.03 -15.48 4.65
N LEU A 31 -0.84 -14.52 4.94
CA LEU A 31 -2.29 -14.66 4.82
C LEU A 31 -2.73 -15.13 3.42
N PHE A 32 -2.09 -14.61 2.37
CA PHE A 32 -2.34 -15.03 0.97
C PHE A 32 -1.66 -16.34 0.63
N ALA A 33 -0.44 -16.56 1.15
CA ALA A 33 0.27 -17.84 1.03
C ALA A 33 -0.53 -19.03 1.58
N GLU A 34 -1.36 -18.77 2.59
CA GLU A 34 -2.24 -19.75 3.25
C GLU A 34 -3.60 -19.90 2.54
N GLY A 35 -3.78 -19.28 1.38
CA GLY A 35 -4.95 -19.45 0.50
C GLY A 35 -6.08 -18.45 0.70
N CYS A 36 -5.84 -17.33 1.41
CA CYS A 36 -6.82 -16.25 1.44
C CYS A 36 -6.97 -15.63 0.05
N VAL A 37 -8.21 -15.48 -0.41
CA VAL A 37 -8.55 -14.82 -1.66
C VAL A 37 -9.49 -13.67 -1.34
N LEU A 38 -9.10 -12.47 -1.77
CA LEU A 38 -9.88 -11.24 -1.62
C LEU A 38 -10.13 -10.64 -3.00
N ASP A 39 -11.32 -10.08 -3.20
CA ASP A 39 -11.51 -9.15 -4.30
C ASP A 39 -10.85 -7.78 -4.02
N VAL A 40 -10.92 -6.88 -5.00
CA VAL A 40 -10.31 -5.55 -4.90
C VAL A 40 -10.92 -4.71 -3.77
N SER A 41 -12.24 -4.79 -3.57
CA SER A 41 -12.94 -4.03 -2.52
C SER A 41 -12.48 -4.52 -1.15
N GLN A 42 -12.47 -5.84 -0.96
CA GLN A 42 -11.99 -6.49 0.26
C GLN A 42 -10.50 -6.20 0.52
N GLY A 43 -9.68 -6.12 -0.53
CA GLY A 43 -8.28 -5.72 -0.43
C GLY A 43 -8.12 -4.29 0.13
N TYR A 44 -8.95 -3.35 -0.31
CA TYR A 44 -8.97 -1.99 0.23
C TYR A 44 -9.56 -1.92 1.65
N GLU A 45 -10.57 -2.73 1.96
CA GLU A 45 -11.09 -2.85 3.33
C GLU A 45 -10.01 -3.35 4.29
N LEU A 46 -9.26 -4.38 3.91
CA LEU A 46 -8.11 -4.88 4.66
C LEU A 46 -7.03 -3.81 4.81
N GLN A 47 -6.67 -3.11 3.73
CA GLN A 47 -5.69 -2.02 3.77
C GLN A 47 -6.09 -0.91 4.76
N ASN A 48 -7.36 -0.49 4.73
CA ASN A 48 -7.89 0.53 5.65
C ASN A 48 -7.91 0.05 7.10
N ALA A 49 -8.23 -1.22 7.34
CA ALA A 49 -8.23 -1.80 8.67
C ALA A 49 -6.80 -1.91 9.24
N VAL A 50 -5.81 -2.29 8.43
CA VAL A 50 -4.39 -2.25 8.81
C VAL A 50 -3.96 -0.82 9.15
N ALA A 51 -4.33 0.16 8.32
CA ALA A 51 -4.01 1.56 8.57
C ALA A 51 -4.58 2.06 9.91
N LYS A 52 -5.82 1.69 10.24
CA LYS A 52 -6.45 2.01 11.53
C LYS A 52 -5.64 1.46 12.71
N LEU A 53 -5.13 0.24 12.62
CA LEU A 53 -4.28 -0.35 13.66
C LEU A 53 -2.94 0.40 13.78
N ARG A 54 -2.33 0.80 12.66
CA ARG A 54 -1.09 1.61 12.66
C ARG A 54 -1.31 2.99 13.28
N PHE A 55 -2.44 3.66 12.99
CA PHE A 55 -2.80 4.91 13.64
C PHE A 55 -2.97 4.76 15.16
N GLN A 56 -3.56 3.65 15.62
CA GLN A 56 -3.68 3.35 17.05
C GLN A 56 -2.32 3.11 17.74
N ARG A 57 -1.30 2.67 16.99
CA ARG A 57 0.09 2.56 17.46
C ARG A 57 0.83 3.90 17.49
N GLY A 58 0.22 4.98 16.99
CA GLY A 58 0.81 6.32 16.93
C GLY A 58 1.55 6.64 15.63
N GLU A 59 1.53 5.74 14.64
CA GLU A 59 2.11 5.99 13.32
C GLU A 59 1.28 7.04 12.56
N ARG A 60 1.93 7.86 11.74
CA ARG A 60 1.27 8.94 11.00
C ARG A 60 1.30 8.67 9.51
N LEU A 61 0.15 8.86 8.85
CA LEU A 61 0.08 8.89 7.40
C LEU A 61 0.80 10.14 6.90
N ILE A 62 1.80 9.95 6.04
CA ILE A 62 2.58 11.05 5.44
C ILE A 62 2.37 11.18 3.92
N GLY A 63 1.65 10.23 3.30
CA GLY A 63 1.36 10.29 1.88
C GLY A 63 0.77 9.01 1.33
N TYR A 64 0.78 8.93 0.00
CA TYR A 64 0.26 7.79 -0.75
C TYR A 64 1.25 7.41 -1.84
N LYS A 65 1.31 6.11 -2.14
CA LYS A 65 1.96 5.57 -3.33
C LYS A 65 0.91 5.10 -4.32
N VAL A 66 1.20 5.20 -5.61
CA VAL A 66 0.32 4.73 -6.69
C VAL A 66 1.06 3.69 -7.53
N GLY A 67 0.62 2.44 -7.43
CA GLY A 67 1.18 1.33 -8.19
C GLY A 67 0.34 0.98 -9.42
N CYS A 68 0.87 0.04 -10.21
CA CYS A 68 0.23 -0.46 -11.43
C CYS A 68 -0.12 0.65 -12.42
N THR A 69 0.81 1.60 -12.61
CA THR A 69 0.63 2.76 -13.50
C THR A 69 0.79 2.42 -14.97
N SER A 70 1.52 1.34 -15.29
CA SER A 70 1.74 0.82 -16.65
C SER A 70 0.65 -0.17 -17.08
N SER A 71 0.19 -0.06 -18.33
CA SER A 71 -0.74 -1.02 -18.93
C SER A 71 -0.18 -2.44 -18.97
N ALA A 72 1.14 -2.60 -19.20
CA ALA A 72 1.78 -3.91 -19.22
C ALA A 72 1.72 -4.61 -17.85
N ILE A 73 1.90 -3.85 -16.76
CA ILE A 73 1.78 -4.40 -15.39
C ILE A 73 0.32 -4.71 -15.06
N GLN A 74 -0.62 -3.85 -15.47
CA GLN A 74 -2.05 -4.08 -15.31
C GLN A 74 -2.49 -5.37 -16.02
N GLU A 75 -2.05 -5.59 -17.27
CA GLU A 75 -2.29 -6.83 -18.03
C GLU A 75 -1.68 -8.05 -17.34
N GLN A 76 -0.42 -7.96 -16.89
CA GLN A 76 0.27 -9.04 -16.19
C GLN A 76 -0.47 -9.45 -14.90
N LEU A 77 -0.96 -8.47 -14.14
CA LEU A 77 -1.67 -8.68 -12.88
C LEU A 77 -3.18 -8.90 -13.06
N LYS A 78 -3.68 -8.83 -14.30
CA LYS A 78 -5.10 -8.96 -14.64
C LYS A 78 -6.01 -7.97 -13.88
N ILE A 79 -5.52 -6.76 -13.69
CA ILE A 79 -6.29 -5.64 -13.12
C ILE A 79 -6.48 -4.57 -14.18
N THR A 80 -7.56 -3.80 -14.06
CA THR A 80 -7.92 -2.74 -15.03
C THR A 80 -7.81 -1.34 -14.43
N HIS A 81 -7.21 -1.23 -13.24
CA HIS A 81 -7.12 0.00 -12.47
C HIS A 81 -5.75 0.11 -11.81
N ARG A 82 -5.39 1.34 -11.44
CA ARG A 82 -4.21 1.64 -10.62
C ARG A 82 -4.53 1.30 -9.16
N VAL A 83 -3.51 0.90 -8.42
CA VAL A 83 -3.66 0.60 -6.99
C VAL A 83 -3.02 1.69 -6.15
N ARG A 84 -3.56 1.95 -4.97
CA ARG A 84 -2.96 2.88 -4.00
C ARG A 84 -2.49 2.15 -2.74
N GLY A 85 -1.46 2.70 -2.11
CA GLY A 85 -1.03 2.33 -0.77
C GLY A 85 -0.81 3.56 0.10
N PHE A 86 -0.77 3.36 1.41
CA PHE A 86 -0.45 4.38 2.39
C PHE A 86 1.06 4.41 2.67
N LEU A 87 1.62 5.60 2.87
CA LEU A 87 2.99 5.80 3.33
C LEU A 87 2.98 6.30 4.77
N PHE A 88 3.70 5.63 5.66
CA PHE A 88 3.77 5.99 7.08
C PHE A 88 5.10 6.63 7.44
N ASP A 89 5.11 7.49 8.46
CA ASP A 89 6.32 8.19 8.92
C ASP A 89 7.42 7.25 9.44
N THR A 90 7.03 6.08 9.94
CA THR A 90 7.94 5.00 10.36
C THR A 90 8.70 4.35 9.20
N GLU A 91 8.28 4.59 7.96
CA GLU A 91 8.87 4.04 6.73
C GLU A 91 9.63 5.10 5.92
N HIS A 92 9.67 6.35 6.42
CA HIS A 92 10.41 7.43 5.81
C HIS A 92 11.85 7.47 6.30
N TYR A 93 12.78 7.47 5.35
CA TYR A 93 14.20 7.57 5.65
C TYR A 93 14.85 8.73 4.89
N GLU A 94 15.71 9.45 5.59
CA GLU A 94 16.49 10.54 5.01
C GLU A 94 17.56 10.02 4.04
N SER A 95 17.87 10.84 3.04
CA SER A 95 18.92 10.52 2.08
C SER A 95 20.27 10.27 2.77
N GLY A 96 20.97 9.21 2.35
CA GLY A 96 22.26 8.80 2.94
C GLY A 96 22.13 7.81 4.10
N VAL A 97 20.93 7.38 4.47
CA VAL A 97 20.72 6.30 5.45
C VAL A 97 21.40 4.99 4.99
N ALA A 98 21.88 4.21 5.96
CA ALA A 98 22.26 2.82 5.74
C ALA A 98 21.17 1.90 6.27
N LEU A 99 20.57 1.07 5.39
CA LEU A 99 19.52 0.13 5.74
C LEU A 99 20.00 -1.32 5.60
N SER A 100 19.54 -2.18 6.50
CA SER A 100 19.82 -3.62 6.38
C SER A 100 18.90 -4.24 5.34
N ARG A 101 19.47 -4.97 4.39
CA ARG A 101 18.69 -5.78 3.44
C ARG A 101 17.83 -6.85 4.12
N GLN A 102 18.20 -7.25 5.34
CA GLN A 102 17.46 -8.25 6.14
C GLN A 102 16.18 -7.68 6.77
N SER A 103 16.01 -6.36 6.74
CA SER A 103 14.77 -5.68 7.16
C SER A 103 13.66 -5.75 6.11
N PHE A 104 13.85 -6.53 5.03
CA PHE A 104 12.90 -6.65 3.94
C PHE A 104 12.80 -8.12 3.51
N ASP A 105 11.60 -8.54 3.13
CA ASP A 105 11.33 -9.82 2.48
C ASP A 105 11.40 -9.63 0.97
N ASN A 106 12.47 -10.14 0.36
CA ASN A 106 12.78 -9.95 -1.07
C ASN A 106 12.76 -8.46 -1.49
N LEU A 107 13.69 -7.66 -0.94
CA LEU A 107 13.79 -6.23 -1.23
C LEU A 107 13.79 -5.94 -2.74
N ALA A 108 12.83 -5.12 -3.17
CA ALA A 108 12.85 -4.43 -4.44
C ALA A 108 12.98 -2.92 -4.23
N ILE A 109 13.60 -2.27 -5.21
CA ILE A 109 13.99 -0.86 -5.17
C ILE A 109 13.50 -0.22 -6.46
N GLU A 110 12.70 0.84 -6.33
CA GLU A 110 12.13 1.57 -7.46
C GLU A 110 12.53 3.04 -7.39
N GLY A 111 12.94 3.61 -8.51
CA GLY A 111 13.18 5.04 -8.64
C GLY A 111 11.91 5.73 -9.11
N GLU A 112 11.37 6.65 -8.29
CA GLU A 112 10.11 7.33 -8.57
C GLU A 112 10.22 8.86 -8.49
N LEU A 113 9.14 9.54 -8.87
CA LEU A 113 8.94 10.97 -8.64
C LEU A 113 7.82 11.15 -7.60
N ALA A 114 8.17 11.76 -6.47
CA ALA A 114 7.18 12.21 -5.50
C ALA A 114 6.64 13.59 -5.87
N ILE A 115 5.37 13.79 -5.58
CA ILE A 115 4.67 15.08 -5.74
C ILE A 115 4.23 15.52 -4.35
N GLU A 116 4.79 16.63 -3.86
CA GLU A 116 4.31 17.28 -2.65
C GLU A 116 3.20 18.26 -3.00
N LEU A 117 2.10 18.20 -2.24
CA LEU A 117 0.94 19.06 -2.44
C LEU A 117 0.96 20.21 -1.42
N SER A 118 0.70 21.43 -1.88
CA SER A 118 0.59 22.63 -1.04
C SER A 118 -0.78 22.71 -0.32
N ARG A 119 -1.77 21.97 -0.84
CA ARG A 119 -3.12 21.83 -0.30
C ARG A 119 -3.80 20.60 -0.93
N GLU A 120 -4.96 20.23 -0.41
CA GLU A 120 -5.79 19.19 -1.02
C GLU A 120 -6.14 19.55 -2.49
N PRO A 121 -5.96 18.62 -3.45
CA PRO A 121 -6.34 18.83 -4.84
C PRO A 121 -7.86 18.91 -4.98
N ARG A 122 -8.31 19.75 -5.88
CA ARG A 122 -9.72 19.88 -6.27
C ARG A 122 -9.87 19.49 -7.73
N GLU A 123 -11.08 19.11 -8.16
CA GLU A 123 -11.30 18.69 -9.54
C GLU A 123 -10.87 19.76 -10.56
N GLU A 124 -11.09 21.04 -10.24
CA GLU A 124 -10.69 22.16 -11.09
C GLU A 124 -9.17 22.30 -11.28
N ASP A 125 -8.36 21.74 -10.37
CA ASP A 125 -6.89 21.79 -10.48
C ASP A 125 -6.37 20.98 -11.68
N PHE A 126 -7.20 20.08 -12.23
CA PHE A 126 -6.86 19.16 -13.31
C PHE A 126 -7.61 19.45 -14.62
N ALA A 127 -8.31 20.58 -14.71
CA ALA A 127 -9.12 20.92 -15.88
C ALA A 127 -8.28 21.20 -17.14
N ASP A 128 -7.04 21.65 -16.97
CA ASP A 128 -6.12 22.00 -18.05
C ASP A 128 -4.91 21.05 -18.10
N HIS A 129 -4.12 21.13 -19.18
CA HIS A 129 -2.88 20.34 -19.35
C HIS A 129 -1.63 20.93 -18.67
N LEU A 130 -1.83 21.88 -17.76
CA LEU A 130 -0.74 22.50 -16.99
C LEU A 130 -0.45 21.71 -15.71
N LEU A 131 0.68 22.00 -15.07
CA LEU A 131 0.95 21.48 -13.72
C LEU A 131 -0.13 22.00 -12.76
N PRO A 132 -0.85 21.11 -12.04
CA PRO A 132 -1.87 21.51 -11.10
C PRO A 132 -1.33 22.51 -10.06
N PRO A 133 -2.05 23.61 -9.77
CA PRO A 133 -1.58 24.66 -8.85
C PRO A 133 -1.50 24.19 -7.39
N CYS A 134 -2.05 23.01 -7.07
CA CYS A 134 -1.89 22.36 -5.78
C CYS A 134 -0.53 21.65 -5.62
N ILE A 135 0.31 21.56 -6.65
CA ILE A 135 1.66 20.98 -6.56
C ILE A 135 2.62 22.03 -5.97
N SER A 136 3.22 21.69 -4.83
CA SER A 136 4.29 22.46 -4.18
C SER A 136 5.63 22.21 -4.87
N ARG A 137 6.00 20.94 -5.05
CA ARG A 137 7.23 20.52 -5.73
C ARG A 137 7.13 19.07 -6.22
N ILE A 138 8.01 18.74 -7.16
CA ILE A 138 8.24 17.40 -7.67
C ILE A 138 9.71 17.07 -7.42
N PHE A 139 10.00 15.91 -6.85
CA PHE A 139 11.36 15.52 -6.49
C PHE A 139 11.56 14.00 -6.59
N PRO A 140 12.78 13.53 -6.86
CA PRO A 140 13.06 12.10 -6.91
C PRO A 140 12.94 11.47 -5.52
N VAL A 141 12.42 10.26 -5.48
CA VAL A 141 12.41 9.39 -4.30
C VAL A 141 12.79 7.97 -4.69
N ILE A 142 13.21 7.19 -3.69
CA ILE A 142 13.45 5.75 -3.84
C ILE A 142 12.37 5.04 -3.03
N GLU A 143 11.50 4.29 -3.70
CA GLU A 143 10.60 3.36 -3.01
C GLU A 143 11.34 2.07 -2.70
N LEU A 144 11.20 1.61 -1.45
CA LEU A 144 11.65 0.29 -1.00
C LEU A 144 10.41 -0.52 -0.65
N HIS A 145 10.26 -1.70 -1.23
CA HIS A 145 9.13 -2.57 -0.91
C HIS A 145 9.53 -4.04 -0.81
N ASN A 146 8.70 -4.80 -0.09
CA ASN A 146 8.81 -6.25 -0.01
C ASN A 146 8.19 -6.86 -1.28
N HIS A 147 9.01 -7.38 -2.20
CA HIS A 147 8.53 -7.95 -3.46
C HIS A 147 8.06 -9.39 -3.25
N VAL A 148 6.86 -9.51 -2.69
CA VAL A 148 6.24 -10.79 -2.30
C VAL A 148 4.90 -10.93 -3.00
N MET A 149 4.75 -11.97 -3.81
CA MET A 149 3.47 -12.45 -4.34
C MET A 149 3.35 -13.92 -3.95
N ARG A 150 2.39 -14.24 -3.07
CA ARG A 150 2.17 -15.58 -2.51
C ARG A 150 0.71 -15.97 -2.69
#